data_AF-A0A0R2YC27-F1
#
_entry.id   AF-A0A0R2YC27-F1
#
_cell.length_a   1.000
_cell.length_b   1.000
_cell.length_c   1.000
_cell.angle_alpha   90.00
_cell.angle_beta   90.00
_cell.angle_gamma   90.00
#
_symmetry.space_group_name_H-M   'P 1'
#
loop_
_entity.id
_entity.type
_entity.pdbx_description
1 polymer ?
#
loop_
_entity_poly.entity_id
_entity_poly.type
_entity_poly.pdbx_seq_one_letter_code
_entity_poly.pdbx_strand_id
1 'polypeptide(L)'
;MTQSRFTPAPPQVLIRQAMPDDVHALVELDAYATAHASRRVFIYDAVVRQQCLVAVDAGVCAGYLVLNHDFFDHGFVALVVVSPAHQRQGVALRLLAAAEAACKTPKLFASTNASNTASQALMTKAGFVPSGQIENLDEGDPERVYVKFIR
;
A
#
# COMPACT_ATOMS: atom_id res chain seq x y z
N MET A 1 9.99 -8.10 -44.82
CA MET A 1 10.59 -7.51 -43.61
C MET A 1 9.52 -7.49 -42.53
N THR A 2 9.49 -8.51 -41.68
CA THR A 2 8.46 -8.66 -40.64
C THR A 2 9.02 -8.05 -39.36
N GLN A 3 8.53 -6.88 -38.95
CA GLN A 3 8.90 -6.31 -37.66
C GLN A 3 8.33 -7.19 -36.56
N SER A 4 9.22 -7.84 -35.80
CA SER A 4 8.89 -8.56 -34.58
C SER A 4 8.31 -7.55 -33.59
N ARG A 5 7.03 -7.73 -33.23
CA ARG A 5 6.39 -6.97 -32.15
C ARG A 5 7.05 -7.39 -30.85
N PHE A 6 7.92 -6.56 -30.31
CA PHE A 6 8.36 -6.69 -28.92
C PHE A 6 7.13 -6.53 -28.03
N THR A 7 6.62 -7.62 -27.48
CA THR A 7 5.74 -7.56 -26.31
C THR A 7 6.67 -7.30 -25.12
N PRO A 8 6.59 -6.13 -24.45
CA PRO A 8 7.38 -5.92 -23.24
C PRO A 8 7.02 -7.02 -22.24
N ALA A 9 8.04 -7.65 -21.66
CA ALA A 9 7.85 -8.57 -20.56
C ALA A 9 7.02 -7.87 -19.47
N PRO A 10 6.11 -8.59 -18.78
CA PRO A 10 5.35 -7.96 -17.70
C PRO A 10 6.34 -7.38 -16.68
N PRO A 11 6.07 -6.16 -16.16
CA PRO A 11 6.96 -5.51 -15.21
C PRO A 11 7.21 -6.47 -14.03
N GLN A 12 8.47 -6.81 -13.81
CA GLN A 12 8.90 -7.72 -12.75
C GLN A 12 9.01 -6.95 -11.44
N VAL A 13 7.87 -6.47 -10.96
CA VAL A 13 7.79 -5.77 -9.68
C VAL A 13 8.10 -6.76 -8.56
N LEU A 14 9.25 -6.59 -7.92
CA LEU A 14 9.66 -7.31 -6.72
C LEU A 14 9.04 -6.64 -5.50
N ILE A 15 8.37 -7.42 -4.64
CA ILE A 15 7.96 -6.95 -3.32
C ILE A 15 8.94 -7.49 -2.28
N ARG A 16 9.44 -6.61 -1.41
CA ARG A 16 10.33 -6.99 -0.30
C ARG A 16 10.11 -6.09 0.90
N GLN A 17 10.65 -6.48 2.03
CA GLN A 17 10.76 -5.61 3.20
C GLN A 17 11.60 -4.37 2.85
N ALA A 18 11.14 -3.21 3.30
CA ALA A 18 11.89 -1.97 3.17
C ALA A 18 13.04 -1.92 4.19
N MET A 19 14.16 -1.37 3.75
CA MET A 19 15.38 -1.16 4.51
C MET A 19 15.58 0.34 4.78
N PRO A 20 16.40 0.74 5.77
CA PRO A 20 16.68 2.16 6.04
C PRO A 20 17.09 2.97 4.79
N ASP A 21 17.85 2.35 3.88
CA ASP A 21 18.30 2.99 2.64
C ASP A 21 17.16 3.29 1.65
N ASP A 22 15.99 2.64 1.79
CA ASP A 22 14.82 2.92 0.96
C ASP A 22 14.10 4.21 1.36
N VAL A 23 14.27 4.69 2.60
CA VAL A 23 13.46 5.78 3.18
C VAL A 23 13.46 7.03 2.30
N HIS A 24 14.60 7.40 1.73
CA HIS A 24 14.68 8.55 0.83
C HIS A 24 13.76 8.39 -0.38
N ALA A 25 13.84 7.25 -1.06
CA ALA A 25 13.01 6.95 -2.23
C ALA A 25 11.52 6.87 -1.88
N LEU A 26 11.18 6.35 -0.69
CA LEU A 26 9.80 6.30 -0.21
C LEU A 26 9.22 7.71 0.00
N VAL A 27 10.00 8.61 0.60
CA VAL A 27 9.61 10.00 0.86
C VAL A 27 9.50 10.80 -0.44
N GLU A 28 10.41 10.60 -1.40
CA GLU A 28 10.34 11.26 -2.71
C GLU A 28 9.13 10.79 -3.54
N LEU A 29 8.77 9.51 -3.43
CA LEU A 29 7.61 8.94 -4.11
C LEU A 29 6.29 9.46 -3.54
N ASP A 30 6.20 9.63 -2.22
CA ASP A 30 4.99 10.11 -1.54
C ASP A 30 4.94 11.64 -1.55
N ALA A 31 4.18 12.20 -2.50
CA ALA A 31 3.99 13.65 -2.62
C ALA A 31 3.50 14.30 -1.32
N TYR A 32 2.71 13.59 -0.49
CA TYR A 32 2.28 14.11 0.81
C TYR A 32 3.48 14.20 1.78
N ALA A 33 4.36 13.20 1.79
CA ALA A 33 5.58 13.19 2.60
C ALA A 33 6.56 14.32 2.26
N THR A 34 6.62 14.75 1.01
CA THR A 34 7.49 15.88 0.62
C THR A 34 7.10 17.16 1.35
N ALA A 35 5.80 17.40 1.54
CA ALA A 35 5.28 18.59 2.23
C ALA A 35 5.08 18.39 3.75
N HIS A 36 4.93 17.15 4.24
CA HIS A 36 4.46 16.88 5.60
C HIS A 36 5.49 16.09 6.41
N ALA A 37 6.13 16.75 7.38
CA ALA A 37 7.16 16.15 8.23
C ALA A 37 6.64 14.93 9.02
N SER A 38 5.39 14.98 9.48
CA SER A 38 4.75 13.86 10.18
C SER A 38 4.70 12.59 9.33
N ARG A 39 4.43 12.70 8.02
CA ARG A 39 4.44 11.55 7.10
C ARG A 39 5.85 11.00 6.91
N ARG A 40 6.89 11.84 6.90
CA ARG A 40 8.29 11.36 6.84
C ARG A 40 8.68 10.59 8.09
N VAL A 41 8.32 11.09 9.27
CA VAL A 41 8.54 10.40 10.54
C VAL A 41 7.80 9.06 10.54
N PHE A 42 6.53 9.04 10.12
CA PHE A 42 5.75 7.81 9.99
C PHE A 42 6.42 6.77 9.07
N ILE A 43 6.90 7.19 7.89
CA ILE A 43 7.61 6.30 6.96
C ILE A 43 8.88 5.75 7.60
N TYR A 44 9.70 6.61 8.20
CA TYR A 44 10.95 6.21 8.85
C TYR A 44 10.69 5.19 9.97
N ASP A 45 9.74 5.47 10.86
CA ASP A 45 9.38 4.58 11.96
C ASP A 45 8.87 3.24 11.46
N ALA A 46 8.03 3.24 10.42
CA ALA A 46 7.53 2.01 9.81
C ALA A 46 8.65 1.15 9.22
N VAL A 47 9.67 1.77 8.60
CA VAL A 47 10.84 1.05 8.08
C VAL A 47 11.68 0.47 9.23
N VAL A 48 12.00 1.27 10.25
CA VAL A 48 12.79 0.82 11.41
C VAL A 48 12.10 -0.33 12.15
N ARG A 49 10.77 -0.27 12.29
CA ARG A 49 9.95 -1.30 12.94
C ARG A 49 9.68 -2.53 12.07
N GLN A 50 10.22 -2.59 10.86
CA GLN A 50 9.97 -3.68 9.91
C GLN A 50 8.47 -3.84 9.57
N GLN A 51 7.77 -2.73 9.46
CA GLN A 51 6.34 -2.64 9.12
C GLN A 51 6.10 -2.16 7.68
N CYS A 52 7.14 -1.85 6.92
CA CYS A 52 7.03 -1.30 5.57
C CYS A 52 7.47 -2.32 4.50
N LEU A 53 6.60 -2.58 3.53
CA LEU A 53 6.91 -3.34 2.31
C LEU A 53 7.12 -2.36 1.16
N VAL A 54 8.14 -2.58 0.33
CA VAL A 54 8.43 -1.78 -0.86
C VAL A 54 8.27 -2.63 -2.12
N ALA A 55 7.67 -2.03 -3.14
CA ALA A 55 7.62 -2.53 -4.50
C ALA A 55 8.73 -1.90 -5.32
N VAL A 56 9.56 -2.71 -5.96
CA VAL A 56 10.70 -2.26 -6.77
C VAL A 56 10.55 -2.78 -8.19
N ASP A 57 10.61 -1.88 -9.17
CA ASP A 57 10.63 -2.21 -10.60
C ASP A 57 11.93 -1.69 -11.22
N ALA A 58 12.71 -2.58 -11.84
CA ALA A 58 14.03 -2.27 -12.41
C ALA A 58 14.96 -1.45 -11.48
N GLY A 59 14.93 -1.72 -10.17
CA GLY A 59 15.72 -1.02 -9.16
C GLY A 59 15.14 0.32 -8.68
N VAL A 60 14.01 0.75 -9.23
CA VAL A 60 13.30 1.98 -8.87
C VAL A 60 12.13 1.66 -7.93
N CYS A 61 11.93 2.49 -6.91
CA CYS A 61 10.77 2.39 -6.04
C CYS A 61 9.48 2.64 -6.82
N ALA A 62 8.66 1.61 -6.97
CA ALA A 62 7.36 1.64 -7.65
C ALA A 62 6.19 1.95 -6.70
N GLY A 63 6.37 1.71 -5.40
CA GLY A 63 5.36 1.97 -4.37
C GLY A 63 5.74 1.33 -3.04
N TYR A 64 4.95 1.58 -2.01
CA TYR A 64 5.13 0.96 -0.70
C TYR A 64 3.81 0.80 0.05
N LEU A 65 3.85 -0.03 1.08
CA LEU A 65 2.73 -0.31 1.97
C LEU A 65 3.22 -0.40 3.41
N VAL A 66 2.46 0.14 4.35
CA VAL A 66 2.70 -0.03 5.79
C VAL A 66 1.68 -0.99 6.39
N LEU A 67 2.19 -2.09 6.97
CA LEU A 67 1.44 -3.11 7.70
C LEU A 67 1.85 -3.07 9.17
N ASN A 68 0.91 -2.75 10.06
CA ASN A 68 1.09 -2.89 11.50
C ASN A 68 0.03 -3.84 12.08
N HIS A 69 0.02 -4.01 13.40
CA HIS A 69 -0.90 -4.92 14.12
C HIS A 69 -1.63 -4.20 15.26
N ASP A 70 -1.82 -2.88 15.15
CA ASP A 70 -2.31 -2.02 16.24
C ASP A 70 -3.83 -1.76 16.15
N PHE A 71 -4.50 -2.24 15.10
CA PHE A 71 -5.94 -2.05 14.91
C PHE A 71 -6.74 -3.13 15.65
N PHE A 72 -7.06 -2.88 16.92
CA PHE A 72 -7.70 -3.87 17.81
C PHE A 72 -6.94 -5.20 17.84
N ASP A 73 -5.61 -5.13 17.92
CA ASP A 73 -4.69 -6.28 17.88
C ASP A 73 -4.79 -7.14 16.60
N HIS A 74 -5.31 -6.57 15.51
CA HIS A 74 -5.34 -7.16 14.19
C HIS A 74 -4.42 -6.44 13.21
N GLY A 75 -3.98 -7.17 12.19
CA GLY A 75 -3.21 -6.62 11.08
C GLY A 75 -3.98 -5.49 10.41
N PHE A 76 -3.30 -4.38 10.11
CA PHE A 76 -3.87 -3.21 9.47
C PHE A 76 -2.94 -2.64 8.42
N VAL A 77 -3.47 -2.49 7.21
CA VAL A 77 -2.83 -1.75 6.12
C VAL A 77 -3.05 -0.27 6.36
N ALA A 78 -2.08 0.37 7.01
CA ALA A 78 -2.16 1.77 7.41
C ALA A 78 -1.97 2.75 6.24
N LEU A 79 -1.25 2.32 5.20
CA LEU A 79 -0.96 3.17 4.05
C LEU A 79 -0.59 2.32 2.84
N VAL A 80 -1.04 2.73 1.65
CA VAL A 80 -0.57 2.22 0.36
C VAL A 80 -0.28 3.42 -0.55
N VAL A 81 0.93 3.49 -1.09
CA VAL A 81 1.31 4.52 -2.06
C VAL A 81 1.94 3.86 -3.28
N VAL A 82 1.55 4.30 -4.48
CA VAL A 82 2.12 3.83 -5.74
C VAL A 82 2.57 5.03 -6.55
N SER A 83 3.79 4.96 -7.07
CA SER A 83 4.36 5.98 -7.98
C SER A 83 3.39 6.23 -9.14
N PRO A 84 3.13 7.49 -9.52
CA PRO A 84 2.27 7.82 -10.66
C PRO A 84 2.63 7.04 -11.94
N ALA A 85 3.93 6.83 -12.19
CA ALA A 85 4.42 6.09 -13.35
C ALA A 85 4.08 4.59 -13.33
N HIS A 86 3.76 4.03 -12.16
CA HIS A 86 3.46 2.60 -11.95
C HIS A 86 2.00 2.33 -11.58
N GLN A 87 1.15 3.37 -11.58
CA GLN A 87 -0.28 3.20 -11.32
C GLN A 87 -0.96 2.40 -12.43
N ARG A 88 -2.04 1.70 -12.05
CA ARG A 88 -2.84 0.83 -12.95
C ARG A 88 -2.07 -0.36 -13.56
N GLN A 89 -0.87 -0.67 -13.05
CA GLN A 89 -0.07 -1.83 -13.44
C GLN A 89 -0.13 -2.98 -12.41
N GLY A 90 -1.04 -2.88 -11.44
CA GLY A 90 -1.24 -3.91 -10.41
C GLY A 90 -0.27 -3.86 -9.22
N VAL A 91 0.58 -2.84 -9.11
CA VAL A 91 1.55 -2.69 -8.00
C VAL A 91 0.86 -2.72 -6.63
N ALA A 92 -0.21 -1.94 -6.45
CA ALA A 92 -0.95 -1.91 -5.19
C ALA A 92 -1.56 -3.28 -4.82
N LEU A 93 -2.04 -4.05 -5.81
CA LEU A 93 -2.56 -5.41 -5.58
C LEU A 93 -1.46 -6.36 -5.13
N ARG A 94 -0.26 -6.26 -5.71
CA ARG A 94 0.90 -7.06 -5.29
C ARG A 94 1.36 -6.71 -3.87
N LEU A 95 1.36 -5.42 -3.53
CA LEU A 95 1.64 -4.97 -2.16
C LEU A 95 0.62 -5.52 -1.16
N LEU A 96 -0.69 -5.42 -1.46
CA LEU A 96 -1.75 -5.97 -0.61
C LEU A 96 -1.65 -7.49 -0.44
N ALA A 97 -1.34 -8.23 -1.51
CA ALA A 97 -1.13 -9.68 -1.44
C ALA A 97 0.09 -10.04 -0.56
N ALA A 98 1.17 -9.26 -0.65
CA ALA A 98 2.33 -9.44 0.23
C ALA A 98 2.01 -9.09 1.69
N ALA A 99 1.21 -8.06 1.93
CA ALA A 99 0.74 -7.70 3.27
C ALA A 99 -0.15 -8.80 3.89
N GLU A 100 -1.02 -9.39 3.09
CA GLU A 100 -1.80 -10.58 3.47
C GLU A 100 -0.88 -11.75 3.86
N ALA A 101 0.11 -12.08 3.04
CA ALA A 101 1.06 -13.15 3.34
C ALA A 101 1.92 -12.87 4.59
N ALA A 102 2.21 -11.59 4.87
CA ALA A 102 2.95 -11.16 6.05
C ALA A 102 2.07 -10.96 7.30
N CYS A 103 0.74 -11.02 7.14
CA CYS A 103 -0.19 -10.79 8.23
C CYS A 103 -0.12 -11.93 9.25
N LYS A 104 0.06 -11.59 10.52
CA LYS A 104 0.19 -12.55 11.63
C LYS A 104 -1.12 -12.87 12.33
N THR A 105 -2.24 -12.34 11.83
CA THR A 105 -3.55 -12.43 12.46
C THR A 105 -4.59 -12.99 11.49
N PRO A 106 -5.66 -13.66 11.98
CA PRO A 106 -6.71 -14.21 11.12
C PRO A 106 -7.53 -13.17 10.33
N LYS A 107 -7.34 -11.88 10.63
CA LYS A 107 -8.00 -10.75 9.96
C LYS A 107 -6.96 -9.71 9.58
N LEU A 108 -7.09 -9.19 8.37
CA LEU A 108 -6.36 -8.02 7.89
C LEU A 108 -7.37 -6.92 7.60
N PHE A 109 -7.19 -5.77 8.23
CA PHE A 109 -8.03 -4.60 8.02
C PHE A 109 -7.31 -3.57 7.14
N ALA A 110 -8.10 -2.71 6.52
CA ALA A 110 -7.65 -1.52 5.81
C ALA A 110 -8.77 -0.48 5.87
N SER A 111 -8.46 0.79 5.66
CA SER A 111 -9.47 1.81 5.47
C SER A 111 -9.14 2.73 4.30
N THR A 112 -10.17 3.42 3.81
CA THR A 112 -9.98 4.55 2.90
C THR A 112 -11.18 5.50 2.98
N ASN A 113 -10.96 6.80 2.79
CA ASN A 113 -12.04 7.78 2.72
C ASN A 113 -13.16 7.41 1.73
N ALA A 114 -14.39 7.82 2.05
CA ALA A 114 -15.58 7.59 1.23
C ALA A 114 -15.49 8.25 -0.17
N SER A 115 -14.74 9.35 -0.30
CA SER A 115 -14.46 10.00 -1.58
C SER A 115 -13.47 9.23 -2.47
N ASN A 116 -12.62 8.37 -1.88
CA ASN A 116 -11.55 7.66 -2.58
C ASN A 116 -12.06 6.38 -3.28
N THR A 117 -12.86 6.56 -4.32
CA THR A 117 -13.47 5.47 -5.10
C THR A 117 -12.43 4.51 -5.72
N ALA A 118 -11.24 5.02 -6.07
CA ALA A 118 -10.15 4.21 -6.62
C ALA A 118 -9.61 3.20 -5.58
N SER A 119 -9.40 3.66 -4.34
CA SER A 119 -8.98 2.80 -3.24
C SER A 119 -10.07 1.79 -2.85
N GLN A 120 -11.34 2.20 -2.83
CA GLN A 120 -12.46 1.28 -2.56
C GLN A 120 -12.56 0.15 -3.61
N ALA A 121 -12.38 0.49 -4.89
CA ALA A 121 -12.30 -0.49 -5.97
C ALA A 121 -11.07 -1.41 -5.83
N LEU A 122 -9.94 -0.88 -5.38
CA LEU A 122 -8.74 -1.67 -5.08
C LEU A 122 -9.00 -2.68 -3.95
N MET A 123 -9.59 -2.25 -2.83
CA MET A 123 -9.93 -3.12 -1.69
C MET A 123 -10.84 -4.28 -2.13
N THR A 124 -11.86 -3.95 -2.93
CA THR A 124 -12.78 -4.95 -3.49
C THR A 124 -12.04 -5.96 -4.39
N LYS A 125 -11.17 -5.48 -5.29
CA LYS A 125 -10.35 -6.35 -6.15
C LYS A 125 -9.35 -7.21 -5.38
N ALA A 126 -8.86 -6.72 -4.24
CA ALA A 126 -7.98 -7.46 -3.34
C ALA A 126 -8.73 -8.49 -2.47
N GLY A 127 -10.06 -8.58 -2.58
CA GLY A 127 -10.88 -9.54 -1.84
C GLY A 127 -11.20 -9.11 -0.41
N PHE A 128 -11.03 -7.83 -0.07
CA PHE A 128 -11.56 -7.29 1.17
C PHE A 128 -13.07 -7.06 1.03
N VAL A 129 -13.79 -7.18 2.15
CA VAL A 129 -15.22 -6.89 2.25
C VAL A 129 -15.44 -5.68 3.17
N PRO A 130 -16.49 -4.86 2.93
CA PRO A 130 -16.85 -3.77 3.84
C PRO A 130 -17.08 -4.27 5.26
N SER A 131 -16.58 -3.54 6.26
CA SER A 131 -16.62 -3.93 7.67
C SER A 131 -16.99 -2.79 8.63
N GLY A 132 -17.40 -1.64 8.11
CA GLY A 132 -17.87 -0.51 8.92
C GLY A 132 -17.44 0.83 8.35
N GLN A 133 -17.62 1.87 9.17
CA GLN A 133 -17.13 3.22 8.90
C GLN A 133 -16.68 3.88 10.19
N ILE A 134 -15.70 4.78 10.08
CA ILE A 134 -15.28 5.67 11.16
C ILE A 134 -15.59 7.10 10.72
N GLU A 135 -16.43 7.76 11.50
CA GLU A 135 -16.81 9.15 11.30
C GLU A 135 -15.88 10.08 12.09
N ASN A 136 -15.99 11.38 11.85
CA ASN A 136 -15.29 12.42 12.62
C ASN A 136 -13.75 12.41 12.51
N LEU A 137 -13.19 11.88 11.41
CA LEU A 137 -11.77 12.01 11.08
C LEU A 137 -11.54 13.19 10.12
N ASP A 138 -12.09 13.08 8.91
CA ASP A 138 -12.13 14.18 7.93
C ASP A 138 -13.55 14.71 7.78
N GLU A 139 -13.70 16.04 7.74
CA GLU A 139 -15.00 16.69 7.66
C GLU A 139 -15.71 16.33 6.34
N GLY A 140 -16.89 15.69 6.46
CA GLY A 140 -17.70 15.29 5.31
C GLY A 140 -17.17 14.08 4.53
N ASP A 141 -16.07 13.43 4.96
CA ASP A 141 -15.45 12.33 4.23
C ASP A 141 -15.03 11.16 5.14
N PRO A 142 -16.00 10.37 5.66
CA PRO A 142 -15.72 9.32 6.62
C PRO A 142 -14.83 8.21 6.04
N GLU A 143 -14.07 7.55 6.92
CA GLU A 143 -13.24 6.41 6.58
C GLU A 143 -14.09 5.14 6.44
N ARG A 144 -14.01 4.47 5.30
CA ARG A 144 -14.65 3.16 5.05
C ARG A 144 -13.69 2.07 5.49
N VAL A 145 -14.11 1.26 6.46
CA VAL A 145 -13.30 0.15 6.98
C VAL A 145 -13.62 -1.11 6.19
N TYR A 146 -12.57 -1.85 5.86
CA TYR A 146 -12.62 -3.12 5.13
C TYR A 146 -11.89 -4.21 5.90
N VAL A 147 -12.34 -5.45 5.77
CA VAL A 147 -11.70 -6.63 6.35
C VAL A 147 -11.46 -7.71 5.31
N LYS A 148 -10.34 -8.41 5.42
CA LYS A 148 -10.06 -9.66 4.73
C LYS A 148 -9.77 -10.74 5.76
N PHE A 149 -10.43 -11.88 5.62
CA PHE A 149 -10.21 -13.05 6.50
C PHE A 149 -9.06 -13.88 5.93
N ILE A 150 -8.00 -14.02 6.72
CA ILE A 150 -6.81 -14.79 6.38
C ILE A 150 -7.01 -16.23 6.86
N ARG A 151 -6.70 -17.20 6.00
CA ARG A 151 -6.81 -18.63 6.29
C ARG A 151 -5.50 -19.20 6.80
#